data_AF-A0A359ECA2-F1
#
_entry.id   AF-A0A359ECA2-F1
#
_cell.length_a   1.000
_cell.length_b   1.000
_cell.length_c   1.000
_cell.angle_alpha   90.00
_cell.angle_beta   90.00
_cell.angle_gamma   90.00
#
_symmetry.space_group_name_H-M   'P 1'
#
loop_
_entity.id
_entity.type
_entity.pdbx_description
1 polymer ?
#
loop_
_entity_poly.entity_id
_entity_poly.type
_entity_poly.pdbx_seq_one_letter_code
_entity_poly.pdbx_strand_id
1 'polypeptide(L)' 'VIVTHNMQQAARVSHFTAFFNLGEGRTGVLDEYGPTNKIFTNPEKKSTEDYITGRFG' A
#
# COMPACT_ATOMS: atom_id res chain seq x y z
N VAL A 1 10.06 -11.45 3.58
CA VAL A 1 8.75 -10.88 3.21
C VAL A 1 7.95 -10.70 4.49
N ILE A 2 7.36 -9.53 4.72
CA ILE A 2 6.57 -9.21 5.92
C ILE A 2 5.18 -8.76 5.44
N VAL A 3 4.12 -9.24 6.08
CA VAL A 3 2.75 -8.74 5.90
C VAL A 3 2.38 -7.97 7.16
N THR A 4 2.04 -6.69 7.01
CA THR A 4 1.76 -5.81 8.13
C THR A 4 0.80 -4.70 7.72
N HIS A 5 -0.03 -4.27 8.67
CA HIS A 5 -0.81 -3.03 8.56
C HIS A 5 -0.07 -1.83 9.19
N ASN A 6 1.10 -2.05 9.79
CA ASN A 6 1.92 -0.98 10.35
C ASN A 6 2.70 -0.30 9.21
N MET A 7 2.08 0.74 8.66
CA MET A 7 2.59 1.50 7.53
C MET A 7 3.91 2.21 7.85
N GLN A 8 4.11 2.66 9.09
CA GLN A 8 5.36 3.28 9.54
C GLN A 8 6.52 2.28 9.60
N GLN A 9 6.23 1.02 9.97
CA GLN A 9 7.23 -0.05 9.92
C GLN A 9 7.57 -0.36 8.46
N ALA A 10 6.56 -0.62 7.63
CA ALA A 10 6.74 -0.97 6.23
C ALA A 10 7.55 0.10 5.47
N ALA A 11 7.29 1.38 5.71
CA ALA A 11 8.01 2.49 5.10
C ALA A 11 9.51 2.53 5.46
N ARG A 12 9.90 2.02 6.63
CA ARG A 12 11.29 2.05 7.11
C ARG A 12 12.10 0.80 6.80
N VAL A 13 11.47 -0.37 6.82
CA VAL A 13 12.20 -1.66 6.76
C VAL A 13 12.17 -2.32 5.38
N SER A 14 11.27 -1.90 4.50
CA SER A 14 11.08 -2.53 3.19
C SER A 14 11.81 -1.76 2.08
N HIS A 15 12.37 -2.51 1.12
CA HIS A 15 12.87 -1.94 -0.14
C HIS A 15 11.75 -1.88 -1.21
N PHE A 16 10.85 -2.86 -1.19
CA PHE A 16 9.69 -2.96 -2.07
C PHE A 16 8.43 -3.19 -1.25
N THR A 17 7.33 -2.62 -1.72
CA THR A 17 6.01 -2.74 -1.08
C THR A 17 4.99 -3.21 -2.12
N ALA A 18 4.17 -4.18 -1.73
CA ALA A 18 2.97 -4.62 -2.43
C ALA A 18 1.76 -4.20 -1.61
N PHE A 19 0.90 -3.36 -2.18
CA PHE A 19 -0.34 -2.92 -1.58
C PHE A 19 -1.50 -3.77 -2.12
N PHE A 20 -2.27 -4.36 -1.21
CA PHE A 20 -3.44 -5.16 -1.54
C PHE A 20 -4.71 -4.42 -1.11
N ASN A 21 -5.70 -4.41 -1.99
CA ASN A 21 -7.00 -3.81 -1.73
C ASN A 21 -8.12 -4.84 -1.95
N LEU A 22 -9.34 -4.52 -1.51
CA LEU A 22 -10.52 -5.35 -1.74
C LEU A 22 -11.10 -5.05 -3.13
N GLY A 23 -11.09 -6.07 -3.99
CA GLY A 23 -11.80 -6.06 -5.27
C GLY A 23 -13.25 -6.52 -5.15
N GLU A 24 -13.92 -6.69 -6.29
CA GLU A 24 -15.29 -7.21 -6.35
C GLU A 24 -15.42 -8.57 -5.66
N GLY A 25 -16.52 -8.77 -4.93
CA GLY A 25 -16.80 -10.03 -4.24
C GLY A 25 -15.92 -10.31 -3.01
N ARG A 26 -15.26 -9.30 -2.43
CA ARG A 26 -14.33 -9.43 -1.27
C ARG A 26 -13.04 -10.19 -1.58
N THR A 27 -12.63 -10.23 -2.84
CA THR A 27 -11.36 -10.84 -3.24
C THR A 27 -10.23 -9.83 -3.05
N GLY A 28 -9.15 -10.23 -2.37
CA GLY A 28 -7.94 -9.41 -2.29
C GLY A 28 -7.26 -9.30 -3.65
N VAL A 29 -7.03 -8.07 -4.11
CA VAL A 29 -6.33 -7.78 -5.36
C VAL A 29 -5.04 -7.05 -5.07
N LEU A 30 -3.97 -7.40 -5.80
CA LEU A 30 -2.75 -6.60 -5.80
C LEU A 30 -3.07 -5.29 -6.51
N ASP A 31 -3.16 -4.21 -5.74
CA ASP A 31 -3.51 -2.93 -6.27
C ASP A 31 -2.26 -2.21 -6.77
N GLU A 32 -1.20 -2.11 -5.98
CA GLU A 32 0.04 -1.45 -6.42
C GLU A 32 1.29 -2.18 -5.92
N TYR A 33 2.35 -2.17 -6.72
CA TYR A 33 3.63 -2.76 -6.37
C TYR A 33 4.78 -1.90 -6.88
N GLY A 34 5.78 -1.64 -6.02
CA GLY A 34 6.95 -0.87 -6.43
C GLY A 34 7.93 -0.59 -5.29
N PRO A 35 8.95 0.25 -5.54
CA PRO A 35 9.87 0.69 -4.51
C PRO A 35 9.13 1.35 -3.35
N THR A 36 9.47 0.97 -2.12
CA THR A 36 8.76 1.45 -0.92
C THR A 36 8.70 2.99 -0.87
N ASN A 37 9.80 3.68 -1.19
CA ASN A 37 9.78 5.14 -1.21
C ASN A 37 8.73 5.72 -2.18
N LYS A 38 8.57 5.13 -3.38
CA LYS A 38 7.57 5.57 -4.37
C LYS A 38 6.17 5.37 -3.83
N ILE A 39 5.86 4.17 -3.35
CA ILE A 39 4.53 3.81 -2.81
C ILE A 39 4.11 4.77 -1.69
N PHE A 40 5.03 5.16 -0.79
CA PHE A 40 4.70 5.97 0.39
C PHE A 40 4.78 7.50 0.18
N THR A 41 5.38 7.98 -0.91
CA THR A 41 5.56 9.42 -1.16
C THR A 41 4.80 9.93 -2.37
N ASN A 42 4.74 9.14 -3.44
CA ASN A 42 4.06 9.51 -4.68
C ASN A 42 3.53 8.23 -5.37
N PRO A 43 2.53 7.57 -4.78
CA PRO A 43 1.89 6.39 -5.37
C PRO A 43 1.21 6.75 -6.69
N GLU A 44 1.08 5.77 -7.57
CA GLU A 44 0.43 5.96 -8.88
C GLU A 44 -1.09 5.82 -8.78
N LYS A 45 -1.58 5.01 -7.84
CA LYS A 45 -3.02 4.81 -7.65
C LYS A 45 -3.56 5.66 -6.53
N LYS A 46 -4.68 6.33 -6.82
CA LYS A 46 -5.43 7.13 -5.85
C LYS A 46 -5.90 6.30 -4.65
N SER A 47 -6.31 5.05 -4.87
CA SER A 47 -6.68 4.12 -3.80
C SER A 47 -5.53 3.85 -2.82
N THR A 48 -4.30 3.74 -3.33
CA THR A 48 -3.08 3.60 -2.51
C THR A 48 -2.78 4.91 -1.76
N GLU A 49 -2.88 6.06 -2.44
CA GLU A 49 -2.68 7.39 -1.85
C GLU A 49 -3.63 7.64 -0.68
N ASP A 50 -4.92 7.41 -0.91
CA ASP A 50 -5.95 7.59 0.10
C ASP A 50 -5.61 6.72 1.35
N TYR A 51 -5.06 5.51 1.15
CA TYR A 51 -4.83 4.53 2.23
C TYR A 51 -3.67 4.96 3.10
N ILE A 52 -2.59 5.38 2.46
CA ILE A 52 -1.36 5.78 3.12
C ILE A 52 -1.56 7.13 3.84
N THR A 53 -2.35 8.03 3.25
CA THR A 53 -2.66 9.33 3.85
C THR A 53 -3.74 9.27 4.92
N GLY A 54 -4.41 8.11 5.08
CA GLY A 54 -5.48 7.93 6.06
C GLY A 54 -6.79 8.63 5.68
N ARG A 55 -6.99 8.96 4.39
CA ARG A 55 -8.27 9.45 3.85
C ARG A 55 -9.27 8.30 3.61
N PHE A 56 -9.29 7.35 4.53
CA PHE A 56 -10.24 6.25 4.53
C PHE A 56 -11.36 6.61 5.51
N GLY A 57 -12.44 7.15 4.94
CA GLY A 57 -13.68 7.54 5.60
C GLY A 57 -14.81 7.61 4.58
#